data_AF-A0A536WKI5-F1
#
_entry.id   AF-A0A536WKI5-F1
#
_cell.length_a   1.000
_cell.length_b   1.000
_cell.length_c   1.000
_cell.angle_alpha   90.00
_cell.angle_beta   90.00
_cell.angle_gamma   90.00
#
_symmetry.space_group_name_H-M   'P 1'
#
loop_
_entity.id
_entity.type
_entity.pdbx_description
1 polymer ?
#
loop_
_entity_poly.entity_id
_entity_poly.type
_entity_poly.pdbx_seq_one_letter_code
_entity_poly.pdbx_strand_id
1 'polypeptide(L)' 'MHRPWPYPRVVGHRGGGTLAPENTLAGIRKAAAMGFGGVEFDVMLSADKVPLLMHDETFDRTTNGKGSVAETP' A
#
# COMPACT_ATOMS: atom_id res chain seq x y z
N MET A 1 -3.28 -31.04 14.89
CA MET A 1 -2.54 -29.94 15.56
C MET A 1 -3.03 -28.63 14.97
N HIS A 2 -3.62 -27.75 15.79
CA HIS A 2 -4.11 -26.44 15.31
C HIS A 2 -2.90 -25.50 15.19
N ARG A 3 -2.55 -25.10 13.97
CA ARG A 3 -1.46 -24.14 13.74
C ARG A 3 -1.99 -22.76 14.13
N PRO A 4 -1.34 -22.04 15.06
CA PRO A 4 -1.82 -20.73 15.48
C PRO A 4 -1.80 -19.76 14.29
N TRP A 5 -2.77 -18.85 14.25
CA TRP A 5 -2.85 -17.81 13.23
C TRP A 5 -1.55 -16.98 13.20
N PRO A 6 -0.82 -16.95 12.07
CA PRO A 6 0.55 -16.41 12.06
C PRO A 6 0.62 -14.89 11.93
N TYR A 7 -0.48 -14.23 11.58
CA TYR A 7 -0.47 -12.79 11.28
C TYR A 7 -0.78 -11.94 12.52
N PRO A 8 -0.22 -10.72 12.61
CA PRO A 8 -0.47 -9.81 13.72
C PRO A 8 -1.94 -9.40 13.80
N ARG A 9 -2.40 -9.04 15.00
CA ARG A 9 -3.77 -8.54 15.22
C ARG A 9 -4.00 -7.12 14.70
N VAL A 10 -2.91 -6.35 14.57
CA VAL A 10 -2.92 -4.95 14.13
C VAL A 10 -1.92 -4.80 13.00
N VAL A 11 -2.37 -4.20 11.89
CA VAL A 11 -1.57 -3.91 10.71
C VAL A 11 -1.69 -2.43 10.35
N GLY A 12 -0.62 -1.85 9.82
CA GLY A 12 -0.68 -0.50 9.25
C GLY A 12 -1.48 -0.52 7.95
N HIS A 13 -2.62 0.19 7.91
CA HIS A 13 -3.45 0.31 6.71
C HIS A 13 -2.72 1.11 5.62
N ARG A 14 -2.71 0.63 4.38
CA ARG A 14 -2.01 1.25 3.22
C ARG A 14 -0.55 1.64 3.52
N GLY A 15 0.18 0.74 4.16
CA GLY A 15 1.54 0.94 4.63
C GLY A 15 1.56 1.53 6.04
N GLY A 16 1.49 2.86 6.14
CA GLY A 16 1.71 3.60 7.40
C GLY A 16 0.47 4.24 8.01
N GLY A 17 -0.72 3.99 7.47
CA GLY A 17 -1.92 4.76 7.80
C GLY A 17 -1.71 6.24 7.48
N THR A 18 -1.95 7.10 8.47
CA THR A 18 -1.76 8.55 8.35
C THR A 18 -0.35 9.03 8.71
N LEU A 19 0.58 8.12 9.02
CA LEU A 19 1.93 8.46 9.48
C LEU A 19 2.89 8.87 8.34
N ALA A 20 2.52 8.55 7.09
CA ALA A 20 3.21 8.93 5.86
C ALA A 20 2.23 8.78 4.68
N PRO A 21 2.58 9.24 3.46
CA PRO A 21 1.76 9.00 2.28
C PRO A 21 1.46 7.50 2.09
N GLU A 22 0.18 7.18 1.87
CA GLU A 22 -0.31 5.82 1.70
C GLU A 22 0.39 5.10 0.54
N ASN A 23 0.50 3.77 0.62
CA ASN A 23 1.02 2.92 -0.46
C ASN A 23 2.45 3.29 -0.92
N THR A 24 3.25 3.85 -0.02
CA THR A 24 4.67 4.16 -0.27
C THR A 24 5.62 3.33 0.60
N LEU A 25 6.85 3.13 0.10
CA LEU A 25 7.94 2.57 0.92
C LEU A 25 8.22 3.41 2.17
N ALA A 26 7.98 4.72 2.13
CA ALA A 26 8.12 5.58 3.29
C ALA A 26 7.09 5.21 4.38
N GLY A 27 5.83 4.97 4.02
CA GLY A 27 4.80 4.49 4.93
C GLY A 27 5.11 3.13 5.54
N ILE A 28 5.56 2.17 4.72
CA ILE A 28 5.96 0.83 5.18
C ILE A 28 7.12 0.93 6.18
N ARG A 29 8.16 1.71 5.85
CA ARG A 29 9.30 1.94 6.75
C ARG A 29 8.90 2.64 8.04
N LYS A 30 7.96 3.59 7.97
CA LYS A 30 7.45 4.30 9.14
C LYS A 30 6.66 3.37 10.06
N ALA A 31 5.81 2.50 9.51
CA ALA A 31 5.11 1.48 10.29
C ALA A 31 6.08 0.52 10.99
N ALA A 32 7.11 0.06 10.29
CA ALA A 32 8.15 -0.78 10.88
C ALA A 32 8.89 -0.07 12.04
N ALA A 33 9.25 1.20 11.85
CA ALA A 33 9.89 2.01 12.90
C ALA A 33 8.98 2.27 14.11
N MET A 34 7.65 2.20 13.94
CA MET A 34 6.66 2.32 15.02
C MET A 34 6.32 0.97 15.69
N GLY A 35 6.94 -0.13 15.26
CA GLY A 35 6.76 -1.45 15.87
C GLY A 35 5.55 -2.25 15.37
N PHE A 36 4.96 -1.88 14.23
CA PHE A 36 3.90 -2.68 13.63
C PHE A 36 4.44 -4.03 13.16
N GLY A 37 3.72 -5.12 13.46
CA GLY A 37 4.09 -6.48 13.03
C GLY A 37 3.75 -6.80 11.58
N GLY A 38 3.07 -5.89 10.88
CA GLY A 38 2.66 -6.05 9.49
C GLY A 38 1.96 -4.79 8.96
N VAL A 39 1.81 -4.74 7.64
CA VAL A 39 1.13 -3.66 6.92
C VAL A 39 0.25 -4.27 5.83
N GLU A 40 -0.84 -3.59 5.52
CA GLU A 40 -1.68 -3.84 4.35
C GLU A 40 -1.31 -2.79 3.28
N PHE A 41 -1.47 -3.13 1.99
CA PHE A 41 -1.28 -2.20 0.89
C PHE A 41 -2.09 -2.63 -0.33
N ASP A 42 -2.49 -1.66 -1.14
CA ASP A 42 -3.32 -1.86 -2.31
C ASP A 42 -2.45 -2.04 -3.57
N VAL A 43 -2.81 -2.99 -4.44
CA VAL A 43 -2.09 -3.24 -5.70
C VAL A 43 -3.04 -3.15 -6.88
N MET A 44 -2.63 -2.41 -7.90
CA MET A 44 -3.25 -2.38 -9.23
C MET A 44 -2.24 -2.74 -10.31
N LEU A 45 -2.72 -3.08 -11.50
CA LEU A 45 -1.88 -3.34 -12.67
C LEU A 45 -1.96 -2.17 -13.64
N SER A 46 -0.80 -1.74 -14.14
CA SER A 46 -0.67 -0.87 -15.31
C SER A 46 -1.13 -1.58 -16.59
N ALA A 47 -1.12 -0.84 -17.71
CA ALA A 47 -1.46 -1.38 -19.03
C ALA A 47 -0.53 -2.55 -19.42
N ASP A 48 0.77 -2.42 -19.13
CA ASP A 48 1.81 -3.43 -19.39
C ASP A 48 1.92 -4.53 -18.31
N LYS A 49 0.97 -4.56 -17.36
CA LYS A 49 0.88 -5.56 -16.28
C LYS A 49 1.98 -5.46 -15.23
N VAL A 50 2.58 -4.29 -15.06
CA VAL A 50 3.43 -3.98 -13.91
C VAL A 50 2.56 -3.64 -12.68
N PRO A 51 2.77 -4.31 -11.54
CA PRO A 51 2.04 -4.01 -10.31
C PRO A 51 2.50 -2.69 -9.68
N LEU A 52 1.53 -1.84 -9.36
CA LEU A 52 1.69 -0.53 -8.75
C LEU A 52 0.97 -0.51 -7.40
N LEU A 53 1.58 0.15 -6.42
CA LEU A 53 0.98 0.39 -5.10
C LEU A 53 0.05 1.61 -5.19
N MET A 54 -1.26 1.37 -5.34
CA MET A 54 -2.26 2.42 -5.51
C MET A 54 -3.65 1.91 -5.13
N HIS A 55 -4.41 2.72 -4.40
CA HIS A 55 -5.79 2.40 -4.01
C HIS A 55 -6.84 2.89 -5.02
N ASP A 56 -6.63 4.07 -5.59
CA ASP A 56 -7.59 4.70 -6.50
C ASP A 56 -7.26 4.32 -7.95
N GLU A 57 -8.27 4.23 -8.81
CA GLU A 57 -8.07 3.95 -10.24
C GLU A 57 -7.33 5.10 -10.95
N THR A 58 -7.35 6.30 -10.37
CA THR A 58 -6.69 7.50 -10.93
C THR A 58 -5.65 8.09 -9.99
N PHE A 59 -4.74 8.89 -10.55
CA PHE A 59 -3.62 9.47 -9.83
C PHE A 59 -3.96 10.73 -9.00
N ASP A 60 -5.19 11.23 -9.10
CA ASP A 60 -5.59 12.58 -8.69
C ASP A 60 -5.44 12.89 -7.21
N ARG A 61 -5.73 11.92 -6.33
CA ARG A 61 -5.83 12.16 -4.88
C ARG A 61 -4.49 12.15 -4.17
N THR A 62 -3.58 11.25 -4.57
CA THR A 62 -2.38 10.90 -3.79
C THR A 62 -1.07 11.23 -4.49
N THR A 63 -1.14 11.77 -5.72
CA THR A 63 0.03 12.14 -6.50
C THR A 63 -0.16 13.51 -7.15
N ASN A 64 0.88 14.01 -7.82
CA ASN A 64 0.81 15.18 -8.69
C ASN A 64 0.41 14.82 -10.14
N GLY A 65 0.24 13.54 -10.45
CA GLY A 65 -0.15 13.03 -11.76
C GLY A 65 -1.66 13.14 -12.02
N LYS A 66 -2.03 12.87 -13.27
CA LYS A 66 -3.40 12.78 -13.76
C LYS A 66 -3.53 11.56 -14.67
N GLY A 67 -4.74 11.05 -14.82
CA GLY A 67 -5.03 9.86 -15.63
C GLY A 67 -5.22 8.60 -14.81
N SER A 68 -5.37 7.47 -15.49
CA SER A 68 -5.72 6.17 -14.92
C SER A 68 -4.51 5.25 -14.79
N VAL A 69 -4.48 4.45 -13.73
CA VAL A 69 -3.49 3.39 -13.53
C VAL A 69 -3.52 2.39 -14.69
N ALA A 70 -4.71 1.96 -15.10
CA ALA A 70 -4.89 0.94 -16.13
C ALA A 70 -4.46 1.39 -17.55
N GLU A 71 -4.29 2.69 -17.75
CA GLU A 71 -3.86 3.30 -19.01
C GLU A 71 -2.38 3.69 -19.01
N THR A 72 -1.72 3.61 -17.85
CA THR A 72 -0.30 3.96 -17.72
C THR A 72 0.55 2.86 -18.36
N PRO A 73 1.53 3.22 -19.21
CA PRO A 73 2.44 2.27 -19.82
C PRO A 73 3.24 1.47 -18.80
#